data_AF-A0A7W0ZP27-F1
#
_entry.id   AF-A0A7W0ZP27-F1
#
_cell.length_a   1.000
_cell.length_b   1.000
_cell.length_c   1.000
_cell.angle_alpha   90.00
_cell.angle_beta   90.00
_cell.angle_gamma   90.00
#
_symmetry.space_group_name_H-M   'P 1'
#
loop_
_entity.id
_entity.type
_entity.pdbx_description
1 polymer ?
#
loop_
_entity_poly.entity_id
_entity_poly.type
_entity_poly.pdbx_seq_one_letter_code
_entity_poly.pdbx_strand_id
1 'polypeptide(L)' 'VRGGSVHGEWPGLGSDRLYEERDLALTTDFRDVFGEVAQKHLGNTDLQKVFPGYAAQTAKFRHVLG' A
#
# COMPACT_ATOMS: atom_id res chain seq x y z
N VAL A 1 -9.16 -4.54 19.88
CA VAL A 1 -9.11 -3.96 18.51
C VAL A 1 -10.10 -4.74 17.66
N ARG A 2 -11.08 -4.09 17.03
CA ARG A 2 -11.99 -4.77 16.09
C ARG A 2 -11.32 -4.81 14.71
N GLY A 3 -10.32 -5.68 14.58
CA GLY A 3 -9.61 -5.93 13.34
C GLY A 3 -10.36 -6.98 12.52
N GLY A 4 -10.75 -6.62 11.29
CA GLY A 4 -11.44 -7.53 10.36
C GLY A 4 -11.38 -7.06 8.91
N SER A 5 -10.61 -6.01 8.61
CA SER A 5 -10.56 -5.39 7.30
C SER A 5 -9.13 -5.49 6.76
N VAL A 6 -8.96 -6.16 5.62
CA VAL A 6 -7.71 -6.15 4.88
C VAL A 6 -7.78 -5.00 3.86
N HIS A 7 -6.87 -4.03 3.97
CA HIS A 7 -6.77 -2.92 3.02
C HIS A 7 -5.85 -3.31 1.85
N GLY A 8 -6.34 -4.17 0.96
CA GLY A 8 -5.54 -4.79 -0.09
C GLY A 8 -6.27 -5.95 -0.76
N GLU A 9 -5.75 -6.46 -1.87
CA GLU A 9 -6.19 -7.76 -2.38
C GLU A 9 -5.67 -8.85 -1.42
N TRP A 10 -6.58 -9.65 -0.85
CA TRP A 10 -6.24 -10.81 -0.04
C TRP A 10 -6.20 -12.05 -0.95
N PRO A 11 -5.01 -12.56 -1.33
CA PRO A 11 -4.92 -13.71 -2.23
C PRO A 11 -5.40 -15.01 -1.56
N GLY A 12 -5.41 -15.09 -0.23
CA GLY A 12 -5.68 -16.32 0.53
C GLY A 12 -4.41 -17.00 1.05
N LEU A 13 -4.59 -18.10 1.77
CA LEU A 13 -3.49 -18.89 2.38
C LEU A 13 -3.22 -20.22 1.65
N GLY A 14 -3.73 -20.38 0.42
CA GLY A 14 -3.38 -21.54 -0.41
C GLY A 14 -1.90 -21.51 -0.76
N SER A 15 -1.22 -22.65 -0.69
CA SER A 15 0.23 -22.74 -0.95
C SER A 15 0.63 -22.27 -2.35
N ASP A 16 -0.28 -22.40 -3.32
CA ASP A 16 -0.17 -21.87 -4.69
C ASP A 16 -0.23 -20.34 -4.79
N ARG A 17 -0.63 -19.66 -3.70
CA ARG A 17 -0.81 -18.21 -3.61
C ARG A 17 0.16 -17.55 -2.63
N LEU A 18 1.01 -18.33 -1.99
CA LEU A 18 2.09 -17.87 -1.13
C LEU A 18 3.35 -17.62 -1.98
N TYR A 19 4.02 -16.51 -1.72
CA TYR A 19 5.37 -16.26 -2.18
C TYR A 19 6.32 -17.25 -1.50
N GLU A 20 7.09 -17.99 -2.29
CA GLU A 20 7.99 -19.06 -1.82
C GLU A 20 7.31 -20.09 -0.89
N GLU A 21 6.00 -20.34 -1.07
CA GLU A 21 5.21 -21.26 -0.25
C GLU A 21 5.16 -20.94 1.26
N ARG A 22 5.62 -19.74 1.67
CA ARG A 22 5.76 -19.37 3.08
C ARG A 22 5.06 -18.05 3.41
N ASP A 23 5.27 -17.03 2.59
CA ASP A 23 4.83 -15.67 2.89
C ASP A 23 3.67 -15.28 1.99
N LEU A 24 2.76 -14.42 2.46
CA LEU A 24 1.74 -13.87 1.58
C LEU A 24 2.41 -13.08 0.45
N ALA A 25 1.97 -13.29 -0.80
CA ALA A 25 2.46 -12.50 -1.91
C ALA A 25 2.27 -11.00 -1.61
N LEU A 26 3.34 -10.21 -1.75
CA LEU A 26 3.23 -8.75 -1.71
C LEU A 26 2.48 -8.30 -2.96
N THR A 27 1.15 -8.19 -2.85
CA THR A 27 0.26 -7.71 -3.92
C THR A 27 0.09 -6.20 -3.90
N THR A 28 0.59 -5.52 -2.85
CA THR A 28 0.39 -4.09 -2.62
C THR A 28 1.71 -3.35 -2.70
N ASP A 29 1.78 -2.32 -3.55
CA ASP A 29 2.88 -1.36 -3.53
C ASP A 29 2.69 -0.41 -2.33
N PHE A 30 3.49 -0.59 -1.29
CA PHE A 30 3.43 0.21 -0.07
C PHE A 30 3.69 1.71 -0.30
N ARG A 31 4.29 2.09 -1.44
CA ARG A 31 4.48 3.50 -1.80
C ARG A 31 3.15 4.22 -2.01
N ASP A 32 2.07 3.51 -2.33
CA ASP A 32 0.73 4.09 -2.41
C ASP A 32 0.16 4.44 -1.03
N VAL A 33 0.44 3.61 -0.02
CA VAL A 33 0.05 3.88 1.37
C VAL A 33 0.86 5.03 1.94
N PHE A 34 2.19 4.98 1.80
CA PHE A 34 3.05 6.03 2.35
C PHE A 34 2.96 7.34 1.57
N GLY A 35 2.69 7.30 0.26
CA GLY A 35 2.40 8.48 -0.54
C GLY A 35 1.16 9.21 -0.04
N GLU A 36 0.10 8.48 0.28
CA GLU A 36 -1.11 9.06 0.87
C GLU A 36 -0.83 9.71 2.23
N VAL A 37 -0.09 9.03 3.12
CA VAL A 37 0.28 9.58 4.43
C VAL A 37 1.17 10.81 4.31
N ALA A 38 2.21 10.75 3.48
CA ALA A 38 3.12 11.85 3.26
C ALA A 38 2.37 13.08 2.72
N GLN A 39 1.42 12.90 1.81
CA GLN A 39 0.68 14.01 1.22
C GLN A 39 -0.44 14.53 2.12
N LYS A 40 -1.33 13.67 2.59
CA LYS A 40 -2.55 14.09 3.31
C LYS A 40 -2.31 14.35 4.80
N HIS A 41 -1.43 13.60 5.45
CA HIS A 41 -1.22 13.71 6.90
C HIS A 41 -0.01 14.59 7.25
N LEU A 42 1.10 14.44 6.51
CA LEU A 42 2.33 15.19 6.76
C LEU A 42 2.44 16.48 5.93
N GLY A 43 1.52 16.71 5.00
CA GLY A 43 1.45 17.94 4.19
C GLY A 43 2.53 18.04 3.11
N ASN A 44 3.21 16.95 2.77
CA ASN A 44 4.22 16.96 1.71
C ASN A 44 3.56 16.88 0.32
N THR A 45 3.59 17.99 -0.41
CA THR A 45 2.97 18.09 -1.74
C THR A 45 3.83 17.49 -2.86
N ASP A 46 5.13 17.29 -2.62
CA ASP A 46 6.09 16.80 -3.62
C ASP A 46 6.57 15.39 -3.29
N LEU A 47 5.78 14.40 -3.72
CA LEU A 47 6.08 12.98 -3.49
C LEU A 47 7.29 12.48 -4.28
N GLN A 48 7.73 13.18 -5.34
CA GLN A 48 8.92 12.78 -6.10
C GLN A 48 10.21 12.90 -5.28
N LYS A 49 10.24 13.80 -4.29
CA LYS A 49 11.39 13.92 -3.38
C LYS A 49 11.49 12.75 -2.40
N VAL A 50 10.37 12.12 -2.06
CA VAL A 50 10.32 10.98 -1.12
C VAL A 50 10.43 9.65 -1.86
N PHE A 51 9.80 9.55 -3.03
CA PHE A 51 9.82 8.36 -3.87
C PHE A 51 10.29 8.70 -5.30
N PRO A 52 11.61 8.91 -5.50
CA PRO A 52 12.15 9.23 -6.82
C PRO A 52 11.86 8.13 -7.85
N GLY A 53 11.38 8.52 -9.03
CA GLY A 53 11.06 7.57 -10.11
C GLY A 53 9.77 6.78 -9.88
N TYR A 54 9.06 7.01 -8.78
CA TYR A 54 7.74 6.44 -8.55
C TYR A 54 6.66 7.42 -9.01
N ALA A 55 5.82 7.02 -9.96
CA ALA A 55 4.69 7.84 -10.39
C ALA A 55 3.54 7.78 -9.36
N ALA A 56 3.72 8.46 -8.23
CA ALA A 56 2.71 8.63 -7.21
C ALA A 56 1.54 9.46 -7.77
N GLN A 57 0.37 8.83 -7.87
CA GLN A 57 -0.87 9.48 -8.29
C GLN A 57 -1.89 9.32 -7.17
N THR A 58 -2.66 10.36 -6.88
CA THR A 58 -3.71 10.31 -5.85
C THR A 58 -4.73 9.22 -6.12
N ALA A 59 -4.96 8.86 -7.39
CA ALA A 59 -5.82 7.74 -7.80
C ALA A 59 -5.32 6.36 -7.35
N LYS A 60 -4.03 6.22 -7.02
CA LYS A 60 -3.44 4.96 -6.52
C LYS A 60 -3.48 4.84 -5.00
N PHE A 61 -3.82 5.92 -4.30
CA PHE A 61 -3.89 5.91 -2.84
C PHE A 61 -4.90 4.88 -2.34
N ARG A 62 -4.60 4.31 -1.17
CA ARG A 62 -5.35 3.18 -0.63
C ARG A 62 -6.49 3.61 0.31
N HIS A 63 -6.78 4.91 0.36
CA HIS A 63 -7.80 5.53 1.20
C HIS A 63 -7.63 5.21 2.69
N VAL A 64 -6.37 5.13 3.14
CA VAL A 64 -6.04 4.77 4.53
C VAL A 64 -6.41 5.89 5.50
N LEU A 65 -6.48 7.13 5.03
CA LEU A 65 -6.74 8.31 5.85
C LEU A 65 -8.19 8.83 5.76
N GLY A 66 -9.08 8.15 5.04
CA GLY A 66 -10.42 8.65 4.72
C GLY A 66 -10.45 9.47 3.44
#